data_AF-A0AAE6LXJ1-F1
#
_entry.id   AF-A0AAE6LXJ1-F1
#
_cell.length_a   1.000
_cell.length_b   1.000
_cell.length_c   1.000
_cell.angle_alpha   90.00
_cell.angle_beta   90.00
_cell.angle_gamma   90.00
#
_symmetry.space_group_name_H-M   'P 1'
#
loop_
_entity.id
_entity.type
_entity.pdbx_description
1 polymer ?
#
loop_
_entity_poly.entity_id
_entity_poly.type
_entity_poly.pdbx_seq_one_letter_code
_entity_poly.pdbx_strand_id
1 'polypeptide(L)'
;MKKERLIFSINSVLGIILILLGVSVFKSSDQGTIRKLCLAIGSVCTAFGIGSLIQELIVSTVECDEIKKKKDIEVKDERNTQIREKSAYRVSYIMNYLLWSYTIFLGVMKAKLIFIIPAVALIVIQLILLIYYSNYYSKTM
;
A
#
# COMPACT_ATOMS: atom_id res chain seq x y z
N MET A 1 -18.90 -15.25 -4.26
CA MET A 1 -20.20 -14.67 -4.69
C MET A 1 -21.40 -15.30 -3.98
N LYS A 2 -22.11 -16.33 -4.51
CA LYS A 2 -23.35 -16.83 -3.84
C LYS A 2 -23.18 -17.27 -2.37
N LYS A 3 -22.06 -17.90 -2.03
CA LYS A 3 -21.77 -18.38 -0.66
C LYS A 3 -21.45 -17.24 0.32
N GLU A 4 -20.76 -16.20 -0.15
CA GLU A 4 -20.38 -15.02 0.66
C GLU A 4 -21.61 -14.16 0.97
N ARG A 5 -22.47 -13.91 -0.01
CA ARG A 5 -23.78 -13.25 0.19
C ARG A 5 -24.63 -13.95 1.23
N LEU A 6 -24.63 -15.28 1.20
CA LEU A 6 -25.40 -16.09 2.13
C LEU A 6 -24.86 -15.93 3.56
N ILE A 7 -23.54 -15.91 3.73
CA ILE A 7 -22.88 -15.66 5.03
C ILE A 7 -23.19 -14.24 5.55
N PHE A 8 -23.07 -13.22 4.70
CA PHE A 8 -23.34 -11.83 5.11
C PHE A 8 -24.82 -11.60 5.42
N SER A 9 -25.72 -12.26 4.69
CA SER A 9 -27.17 -12.22 4.96
C SER A 9 -27.51 -12.87 6.30
N ILE A 10 -26.93 -14.04 6.59
CA ILE A 10 -27.10 -14.69 7.89
C ILE A 10 -26.58 -13.77 9.01
N ASN A 11 -25.40 -13.16 8.84
CA ASN A 11 -24.79 -12.32 9.87
C ASN A 11 -25.63 -11.06 10.17
N SER A 12 -26.20 -10.44 9.12
CA SER A 12 -27.18 -9.35 9.27
C SER A 12 -28.42 -9.78 10.05
N VAL A 13 -29.02 -10.90 9.68
CA VAL A 13 -30.23 -11.41 10.35
C VAL A 13 -29.95 -11.73 11.82
N LEU A 14 -28.80 -12.34 12.11
CA LEU A 14 -28.36 -12.64 13.47
C LEU A 14 -28.16 -11.37 14.32
N GLY A 15 -27.59 -10.32 13.72
CA GLY A 15 -27.45 -9.00 14.35
C GLY A 15 -28.81 -8.35 14.67
N ILE A 16 -29.78 -8.43 13.73
CA ILE A 16 -31.15 -7.90 13.95
C ILE A 16 -31.83 -8.64 15.09
N ILE A 17 -31.70 -9.97 15.14
CA ILE A 17 -32.26 -10.80 16.21
C ILE A 17 -31.66 -10.42 17.58
N LEU A 18 -30.35 -10.22 17.66
CA LEU A 18 -29.68 -9.79 18.90
C LEU A 18 -30.17 -8.41 19.38
N ILE A 19 -30.40 -7.47 18.46
CA ILE A 19 -30.96 -6.16 18.78
C ILE A 19 -32.41 -6.31 19.30
N LEU A 20 -33.24 -7.10 18.63
CA LEU A 20 -34.63 -7.34 19.02
C LEU A 20 -34.73 -8.00 20.40
N LEU A 21 -33.86 -8.97 20.69
CA LEU A 21 -33.75 -9.60 22.02
C LEU A 21 -33.34 -8.58 23.09
N GLY A 22 -32.35 -7.74 22.79
CA GLY A 22 -31.90 -6.66 23.67
C GLY A 22 -32.99 -5.63 24.01
N VAL A 23 -33.83 -5.26 23.04
CA VAL A 23 -34.90 -4.26 23.23
C VAL A 23 -36.16 -4.86 23.89
N SER A 24 -36.52 -6.09 23.53
CA SER A 24 -37.85 -6.65 23.84
C SER A 24 -37.86 -7.56 25.05
N VAL A 25 -36.79 -8.34 25.27
CA VAL A 25 -36.75 -9.43 26.27
C VAL A 25 -36.02 -9.00 27.55
N PHE A 26 -34.88 -8.32 27.45
CA PHE A 26 -34.04 -7.96 28.59
C PHE A 26 -34.37 -6.56 29.17
N LYS A 27 -35.61 -6.36 29.64
CA LYS A 27 -36.09 -5.07 30.20
C LYS A 27 -35.87 -4.87 31.71
N SER A 28 -35.61 -5.93 32.47
CA SER A 28 -35.49 -5.92 33.93
C SER A 28 -34.15 -5.30 34.42
N SER A 29 -34.18 -4.66 35.61
CA SER A 29 -33.03 -3.90 36.15
C SER A 29 -31.77 -4.73 36.37
N ASP A 30 -31.92 -6.02 36.71
CA ASP A 30 -30.79 -6.94 36.93
C ASP A 30 -30.09 -7.38 35.64
N GLN A 31 -30.71 -7.17 34.47
CA GLN A 31 -30.18 -7.65 33.18
C GLN A 31 -29.58 -6.54 32.32
N GLY A 32 -29.35 -5.35 32.90
CA GLY A 32 -28.86 -4.17 32.20
C GLY A 32 -27.53 -4.37 31.46
N THR A 33 -26.63 -5.19 31.98
CA THR A 33 -25.34 -5.52 31.35
C THR A 33 -25.52 -6.40 30.12
N ILE A 34 -26.34 -7.46 30.21
CA ILE A 34 -26.63 -8.39 29.11
C ILE A 34 -27.34 -7.66 27.97
N ARG A 35 -28.26 -6.75 28.30
CA ARG A 35 -28.95 -5.88 27.33
C ARG A 35 -27.96 -5.02 26.55
N LYS A 36 -27.04 -4.32 27.22
CA LYS A 36 -26.03 -3.48 26.57
C LYS A 36 -25.11 -4.30 25.67
N LEU A 37 -24.75 -5.51 26.10
CA LEU A 37 -23.92 -6.43 25.32
C LEU A 37 -24.63 -6.90 24.04
N CYS A 38 -25.89 -7.31 24.14
CA CYS A 38 -26.70 -7.71 22.98
C CYS A 38 -26.86 -6.58 21.97
N LEU A 39 -27.08 -5.34 22.44
CA LEU A 39 -27.19 -4.18 21.57
C LEU A 39 -25.87 -3.83 20.88
N ALA A 40 -24.74 -3.91 21.59
CA ALA A 40 -23.42 -3.62 21.05
C ALA A 40 -22.99 -4.67 20.02
N ILE A 41 -23.13 -5.96 20.33
CA ILE A 41 -22.77 -7.04 19.41
C ILE A 41 -23.74 -7.06 18.22
N GLY A 42 -25.04 -6.90 18.49
CA GLY A 42 -26.07 -6.88 17.46
C GLY A 42 -25.87 -5.76 16.45
N SER A 43 -25.53 -4.54 16.91
CA SER A 43 -25.26 -3.38 16.03
C SER A 43 -24.00 -3.56 15.18
N VAL A 44 -22.93 -4.11 15.75
CA VAL A 44 -21.71 -4.43 14.98
C VAL A 44 -21.98 -5.49 13.92
N CYS A 45 -22.67 -6.59 14.28
CA CYS A 45 -23.02 -7.66 13.35
C CYS A 45 -23.94 -7.17 12.22
N THR A 46 -24.92 -6.31 12.51
CA THR A 46 -25.80 -5.74 11.47
C THR A 46 -25.07 -4.75 10.58
N ALA A 47 -24.32 -3.80 11.14
CA ALA A 47 -23.58 -2.83 10.36
C ALA A 47 -22.56 -3.52 9.44
N PHE A 48 -21.85 -4.53 9.95
CA PHE A 48 -20.89 -5.31 9.17
C PHE A 48 -21.58 -6.17 8.11
N GLY A 49 -22.64 -6.91 8.46
CA GLY A 49 -23.38 -7.74 7.52
C GLY A 49 -24.02 -6.94 6.37
N ILE A 50 -24.69 -5.84 6.68
CA ILE A 50 -25.34 -4.98 5.68
C ILE A 50 -24.28 -4.26 4.84
N GLY A 51 -23.23 -3.73 5.46
CA GLY A 51 -22.13 -3.07 4.75
C GLY A 51 -21.43 -3.99 3.75
N SER A 52 -21.13 -5.22 4.15
CA SER A 52 -20.53 -6.22 3.25
C SER A 52 -21.47 -6.66 2.13
N LEU A 53 -22.79 -6.75 2.38
CA LEU A 53 -23.77 -7.03 1.32
C LEU A 53 -23.84 -5.92 0.29
N ILE A 54 -23.89 -4.66 0.74
CA ILE A 54 -23.92 -3.49 -0.15
C ILE A 54 -22.64 -3.45 -0.99
N GLN A 55 -21.49 -3.64 -0.36
CA GLN A 55 -20.21 -3.69 -1.07
C GLN A 55 -20.20 -4.80 -2.12
N GLU A 56 -20.63 -6.02 -1.77
CA GLU A 56 -20.63 -7.13 -2.73
C GLU A 56 -21.65 -6.89 -3.87
N LEU A 57 -22.82 -6.30 -3.59
CA LEU A 57 -23.80 -5.96 -4.61
C LEU A 57 -23.25 -4.93 -5.59
N ILE A 58 -22.71 -3.81 -5.10
CA ILE A 58 -22.18 -2.72 -5.92
C ILE A 58 -20.92 -3.15 -6.67
N VAL A 59 -19.97 -3.79 -5.99
CA VAL A 59 -18.73 -4.23 -6.61
C VAL A 59 -19.00 -5.31 -7.66
N SER A 60 -19.97 -6.22 -7.43
CA SER A 60 -20.34 -7.23 -8.43
C SER A 60 -21.04 -6.69 -9.66
N THR A 61 -21.72 -5.55 -9.57
CA THR A 61 -22.39 -4.92 -10.72
C THR A 61 -21.47 -3.98 -11.49
N VAL A 62 -20.44 -3.44 -10.84
CA VAL A 62 -19.48 -2.49 -11.43
C VAL A 62 -18.22 -3.17 -11.95
N GLU A 63 -17.77 -4.28 -11.36
CA GLU A 63 -16.61 -5.03 -11.84
C GLU A 63 -16.97 -5.99 -12.97
N CYS A 64 -16.90 -5.54 -14.22
CA CYS A 64 -16.67 -6.45 -15.34
C CYS A 64 -15.25 -7.03 -15.26
N ASP A 65 -15.07 -8.29 -15.71
CA ASP A 65 -13.76 -8.95 -15.75
C ASP A 65 -12.68 -8.12 -16.47
N GLU A 66 -13.08 -7.30 -17.44
CA GLU A 66 -12.19 -6.37 -18.13
C GLU A 66 -11.68 -5.24 -17.23
N ILE A 67 -12.52 -4.71 -16.35
CA ILE A 67 -12.15 -3.63 -15.41
C ILE A 67 -11.19 -4.19 -14.35
N LYS A 68 -11.42 -5.41 -13.86
CA LYS A 68 -10.48 -6.11 -12.96
C LYS A 68 -9.13 -6.32 -13.61
N LYS A 69 -9.11 -6.83 -14.84
CA LYS A 69 -7.86 -7.05 -15.57
C LYS A 69 -7.10 -5.74 -15.78
N LYS A 70 -7.79 -4.66 -16.17
CA LYS A 70 -7.16 -3.34 -16.32
C LYS A 70 -6.58 -2.81 -15.01
N LYS A 71 -7.32 -2.91 -13.91
CA LYS A 71 -6.85 -2.52 -12.59
C LYS A 71 -5.63 -3.34 -12.14
N ASP A 72 -5.66 -4.65 -12.35
CA ASP A 72 -4.54 -5.52 -12.01
C ASP A 72 -3.29 -5.21 -12.84
N ILE A 73 -3.44 -4.80 -14.10
CA ILE A 73 -2.34 -4.34 -14.95
C ILE A 73 -1.77 -3.04 -14.39
N GLU A 74 -2.61 -2.05 -14.12
CA GLU A 74 -2.19 -0.73 -13.60
C GLU A 74 -1.44 -0.86 -12.25
N VAL A 75 -1.97 -1.64 -11.31
CA VAL A 75 -1.32 -1.90 -10.02
C VAL A 75 0.03 -2.61 -10.20
N LYS A 76 0.13 -3.54 -11.14
CA LYS A 76 1.40 -4.21 -11.44
C LYS A 76 2.40 -3.24 -12.09
N ASP A 77 1.95 -2.36 -12.97
CA ASP A 77 2.80 -1.39 -13.65
C ASP A 77 3.31 -0.30 -12.69
N GLU A 78 2.48 0.18 -11.77
CA GLU A 78 2.89 1.06 -10.68
C GLU A 78 3.93 0.36 -9.79
N ARG A 79 3.66 -0.88 -9.37
CA ARG A 79 4.61 -1.66 -8.56
C ARG A 79 5.94 -1.87 -9.30
N ASN A 80 5.90 -2.20 -10.58
CA ASN A 80 7.10 -2.39 -11.39
C ASN A 80 7.90 -1.10 -11.52
N THR A 81 7.22 0.05 -11.69
CA THR A 81 7.84 1.37 -11.72
C THR A 81 8.52 1.70 -10.39
N GLN A 82 7.84 1.49 -9.26
CA GLN A 82 8.41 1.68 -7.93
C GLN A 82 9.62 0.77 -7.67
N ILE A 83 9.54 -0.51 -8.06
CA ILE A 83 10.67 -1.43 -7.92
C ILE A 83 11.86 -0.93 -8.73
N ARG A 84 11.63 -0.50 -9.98
CA ARG A 84 12.68 0.02 -10.85
C ARG A 84 13.33 1.27 -10.28
N GLU A 85 12.55 2.25 -9.85
CA GLU A 85 13.05 3.50 -9.25
C GLU A 85 13.86 3.23 -7.97
N LYS A 86 13.32 2.40 -7.08
CA LYS A 86 14.01 2.03 -5.83
C LYS A 86 15.29 1.25 -6.09
N SER A 87 15.29 0.36 -7.07
CA SER A 87 16.47 -0.40 -7.48
C SER A 87 17.53 0.51 -8.09
N ALA A 88 17.15 1.41 -9.01
CA ALA A 88 18.04 2.38 -9.63
C ALA A 88 18.68 3.31 -8.59
N TYR A 89 17.90 3.80 -7.63
CA TYR A 89 18.41 4.60 -6.52
C TYR A 89 19.43 3.83 -5.67
N ARG A 90 19.11 2.58 -5.27
CA ARG A 90 20.00 1.74 -4.47
C ARG A 90 21.31 1.42 -5.21
N VAL A 91 21.24 1.09 -6.50
CA VAL A 91 22.42 0.85 -7.33
C VAL A 91 23.27 2.10 -7.42
N SER A 92 22.68 3.26 -7.74
CA SER A 92 23.40 4.54 -7.83
C SER A 92 24.08 4.91 -6.50
N TYR A 93 23.38 4.73 -5.38
CA TYR A 93 23.92 4.97 -4.04
C TYR A 93 25.19 4.14 -3.77
N ILE A 94 25.14 2.82 -4.02
CA ILE A 94 26.28 1.93 -3.80
C ILE A 94 27.42 2.24 -4.79
N MET A 95 27.09 2.45 -6.07
CA MET A 95 28.09 2.76 -7.10
C MET A 95 28.83 4.07 -6.83
N ASN A 96 28.15 5.05 -6.23
CA ASN A 96 28.79 6.29 -5.80
C ASN A 96 29.91 5.97 -4.79
N TYR A 97 29.62 5.25 -3.70
CA TYR A 97 30.66 4.87 -2.73
C TYR A 97 31.82 4.08 -3.35
N LEU A 98 31.53 3.17 -4.29
CA LEU A 98 32.55 2.43 -5.01
C LEU A 98 33.43 3.35 -5.86
N LEU A 99 32.85 4.33 -6.55
CA LEU A 99 33.60 5.28 -7.37
C LEU A 99 34.50 6.20 -6.53
N TRP A 100 34.00 6.66 -5.38
CA TRP A 100 34.79 7.42 -4.40
C TRP A 100 35.94 6.57 -3.84
N SER A 101 35.65 5.34 -3.41
CA SER A 101 36.66 4.41 -2.90
C SER A 101 37.72 4.08 -3.96
N TYR A 102 37.33 3.88 -5.21
CA TYR A 102 38.24 3.61 -6.32
C TYR A 102 39.16 4.81 -6.60
N THR A 103 38.61 6.02 -6.58
CA THR A 103 39.39 7.24 -6.78
C THR A 103 40.42 7.44 -5.67
N ILE A 104 40.04 7.21 -4.41
CA ILE A 104 40.97 7.24 -3.27
C ILE A 104 42.05 6.17 -3.42
N PHE A 105 41.66 4.94 -3.79
CA PHE A 105 42.60 3.84 -4.02
C PHE A 105 43.66 4.19 -5.07
N LEU A 106 43.28 4.80 -6.20
CA LEU A 106 44.23 5.27 -7.21
C LEU A 106 45.21 6.32 -6.65
N GLY A 107 44.71 7.22 -5.79
CA GLY A 107 45.54 8.22 -5.11
C GLY A 107 46.56 7.59 -4.16
N VAL A 108 46.14 6.62 -3.33
CA VAL A 108 47.02 5.90 -2.40
C VAL A 108 48.10 5.12 -3.15
N MET A 109 47.74 4.49 -4.27
CA MET A 109 48.66 3.75 -5.14
C MET A 109 49.62 4.66 -5.93
N LYS A 110 49.53 5.98 -5.76
CA LYS A 110 50.32 6.98 -6.53
C LYS A 110 50.22 6.74 -8.04
N ALA A 111 49.01 6.37 -8.50
CA ALA A 111 48.76 6.12 -9.91
C ALA A 111 49.06 7.38 -10.76
N LYS A 112 49.41 7.18 -12.03
CA LYS A 112 49.64 8.30 -12.96
C LYS A 112 48.38 9.16 -13.07
N LEU A 113 48.56 10.48 -13.19
CA LEU A 113 47.45 11.45 -13.26
C LEU A 113 46.44 11.15 -14.38
N ILE A 114 46.89 10.52 -15.48
CA ILE A 114 46.03 10.10 -16.58
C ILE A 114 44.90 9.14 -16.16
N PHE A 115 45.05 8.43 -15.04
CA PHE A 115 44.02 7.55 -14.48
C PHE A 115 43.17 8.23 -13.40
N ILE A 116 43.76 9.16 -12.65
CA ILE A 116 43.07 9.87 -11.55
C ILE A 116 42.11 10.93 -12.12
N ILE A 117 42.55 11.68 -13.14
CA ILE A 117 41.76 12.78 -13.73
C ILE A 117 40.41 12.27 -14.29
N PRO A 118 40.33 11.19 -15.08
CA PRO A 118 39.06 10.65 -15.54
C PRO A 118 38.15 10.17 -14.40
N ALA A 119 38.71 9.56 -13.36
CA ALA A 119 37.92 9.10 -12.21
C ALA A 119 37.25 10.27 -11.48
N VAL A 120 37.99 11.37 -11.26
CA VAL A 120 37.45 12.61 -10.69
C VAL A 120 36.41 13.24 -11.63
N ALA A 121 36.67 13.26 -12.94
CA ALA A 121 35.72 13.79 -13.92
C ALA A 121 34.39 13.04 -13.91
N LEU A 122 34.40 11.71 -13.76
CA LEU A 122 33.18 10.91 -13.63
C LEU A 122 32.37 11.29 -12.38
N ILE A 123 33.02 11.52 -11.25
CA ILE A 123 32.36 11.99 -10.02
C ILE A 123 31.70 13.35 -10.25
N VAL A 124 32.42 14.29 -10.88
CA VAL A 124 31.89 15.64 -11.17
C VAL A 124 30.68 15.57 -12.10
N ILE A 125 30.77 14.80 -13.19
CA ILE A 125 29.65 14.61 -14.12
C ILE A 125 28.44 13.99 -13.40
N GLN A 126 28.66 12.98 -12.56
CA GLN A 126 27.60 12.37 -11.76
C GLN A 126 26.91 13.39 -10.85
N LEU A 127 27.66 14.28 -10.19
CA LEU A 127 27.11 15.34 -9.34
C LEU A 127 26.30 16.36 -10.15
N ILE A 128 26.79 16.78 -11.31
CA ILE A 128 26.07 17.69 -12.21
C ILE A 128 24.74 17.08 -12.65
N LEU A 129 24.75 15.82 -13.08
CA LEU A 129 23.55 15.10 -13.51
C LEU A 129 22.55 14.95 -12.36
N LEU A 130 23.03 14.64 -11.15
CA LEU A 130 22.18 14.54 -9.96
C LEU A 130 21.48 15.87 -9.67
N ILE A 131 22.21 16.99 -9.68
CA ILE A 131 21.65 18.33 -9.45
C ILE A 131 20.64 18.68 -10.55
N TYR A 132 21.01 18.45 -11.82
CA TYR A 132 20.16 18.77 -12.96
C TYR A 132 18.83 18.01 -12.90
N TYR A 133 18.87 16.68 -12.78
CA TYR A 133 17.66 15.86 -12.76
C TYR A 133 16.85 16.05 -11.48
N SER A 134 17.49 16.26 -10.32
CA SER A 134 16.77 16.57 -9.09
C SER A 134 15.97 17.87 -9.23
N ASN A 135 16.55 18.91 -9.82
CA ASN A 135 15.84 20.16 -10.08
C ASN A 135 14.75 20.04 -11.13
N TYR A 136 15.00 19.27 -12.19
CA TYR A 136 14.01 19.04 -13.25
C TYR A 136 12.79 18.30 -12.71
N TYR A 137 12.98 17.18 -12.02
CA TYR A 137 11.88 16.39 -11.49
C TYR A 137 11.17 17.08 -10.33
N SER A 138 11.88 17.86 -9.49
CA SER A 138 11.24 18.67 -8.43
C SER A 138 10.29 19.75 -8.95
N LYS A 139 10.39 20.14 -10.23
CA LYS A 139 9.51 21.14 -10.85
C LYS A 139 8.41 20.52 -11.71
N THR A 140 8.60 19.28 -12.15
CA THR A 140 7.75 18.62 -13.15
C THR A 140 6.81 17.60 -12.51
N MET A 141 7.24 17.00 -11.40
CA MET A 141 6.42 16.12 -10.54
C MET A 141 5.96 16.89 -9.31
#